data_AF-A0A1N6JMJ4-F1
#
_entry.id   AF-A0A1N6JMJ4-F1
#
_cell.length_a   1.000
_cell.length_b   1.000
_cell.length_c   1.000
_cell.angle_alpha   90.00
_cell.angle_beta   90.00
_cell.angle_gamma   90.00
#
_symmetry.space_group_name_H-M   'P 1'
#
loop_
_entity.id
_entity.type
_entity.pdbx_description
1 polymer ?
#
loop_
_entity_poly.entity_id
_entity_poly.type
_entity_poly.pdbx_seq_one_letter_code
_entity_poly.pdbx_strand_id
1 'polypeptide(L)'
;MQPSSFSRVHFQSLKSDIVAATSELFRVRDSQLNEAFARGFGVKTHAALIAALDGHHPRKLLNEPGAELLDHAAFAARMTELADDRTAESVTVMLEGARIDVKIVKRPPARQNPGRYLDIAYDVTVEISGVSPEVLESSPEFLIPEFFKPDGTELYRLDCDWSLRVASEYAVTRKKEGQGLLNTKVVDGRWSGGLYVYSLEHQGDDSRCLRSVKAALARAILPALTSRVRCSIFQPHRYQYGAWRVRITIGPAIQKFLGGSPLVFALPVLPKRNVVIEKGYMRDINVGEFLDGDWYADVYSNGIAEDKNPTSIAQVKAALLLSVNQALQRAGFAG
;
A
#
# COMPACT_ATOMS: atom_id res chain seq x y z
N MET A 1 3.60 -30.48 6.73
CA MET A 1 2.26 -30.66 7.34
C MET A 1 1.27 -29.88 6.49
N GLN A 2 0.32 -30.57 5.85
CA GLN A 2 -0.77 -29.89 5.14
C GLN A 2 -1.65 -29.17 6.17
N PRO A 3 -2.09 -27.92 5.95
CA PRO A 3 -3.02 -27.27 6.85
C PRO A 3 -4.32 -28.06 6.92
N SER A 4 -4.86 -28.13 8.13
CA SER A 4 -6.23 -28.59 8.41
C SER A 4 -7.24 -27.68 7.71
N SER A 5 -8.23 -28.27 7.06
CA SER A 5 -9.42 -27.64 6.46
C SER A 5 -9.72 -26.22 6.98
N PHE A 6 -9.78 -25.22 6.09
CA PHE A 6 -10.15 -23.86 6.43
C PHE A 6 -11.58 -23.84 7.02
N SER A 7 -11.68 -23.58 8.33
CA SER A 7 -12.90 -23.74 9.12
C SER A 7 -13.50 -22.39 9.50
N ARG A 8 -14.75 -22.40 9.97
CA ARG A 8 -15.39 -21.19 10.52
C ARG A 8 -14.64 -20.61 11.71
N VAL A 9 -14.00 -21.45 12.52
CA VAL A 9 -13.15 -21.01 13.65
C VAL A 9 -11.90 -20.30 13.13
N HIS A 10 -11.23 -20.88 12.13
CA HIS A 10 -10.07 -20.26 11.49
C HIS A 10 -10.43 -18.91 10.86
N PHE A 11 -11.56 -18.82 10.15
CA PHE A 11 -12.07 -17.57 9.59
C PHE A 11 -12.32 -16.49 10.66
N GLN A 12 -12.99 -16.85 11.76
CA GLN A 12 -13.26 -15.91 12.86
C GLN A 12 -11.98 -15.43 13.55
N SER A 13 -11.00 -16.32 13.74
CA SER A 13 -9.68 -15.97 14.29
C SER A 13 -8.98 -14.98 13.38
N LEU A 14 -8.84 -15.30 12.09
CA LEU A 14 -8.17 -14.46 11.10
C LEU A 14 -8.79 -13.06 11.02
N LYS A 15 -10.12 -12.98 11.01
CA LYS A 15 -10.83 -11.70 11.03
C LYS A 15 -10.53 -10.92 12.31
N SER A 16 -10.60 -11.57 13.46
CA SER A 16 -10.34 -10.94 14.76
C SER A 16 -8.90 -10.43 14.86
N ASP A 17 -7.94 -11.18 14.32
CA ASP A 17 -6.53 -10.79 14.28
C ASP A 17 -6.31 -9.54 13.42
N ILE A 18 -6.98 -9.44 12.26
CA ILE A 18 -6.91 -8.25 11.40
C ILE A 18 -7.58 -7.05 12.09
N VAL A 19 -8.74 -7.23 12.71
CA VAL A 19 -9.42 -6.15 13.45
C VAL A 19 -8.55 -5.65 14.59
N ALA A 20 -7.95 -6.56 15.38
CA ALA A 20 -7.02 -6.20 16.45
C ALA A 20 -5.81 -5.44 15.90
N ALA A 21 -5.14 -5.96 14.86
CA ALA A 21 -3.96 -5.36 14.26
C ALA A 21 -4.22 -3.98 13.62
N THR A 22 -5.44 -3.73 13.14
CA THR A 22 -5.82 -2.45 12.55
C THR A 22 -6.32 -1.44 13.58
N SER A 23 -6.93 -1.89 14.68
CA SER A 23 -7.68 -1.04 15.62
C SER A 23 -6.93 0.18 16.15
N GLU A 24 -5.63 0.04 16.43
CA GLU A 24 -4.78 1.11 16.95
C GLU A 24 -4.21 2.05 15.87
N LEU A 25 -4.32 1.64 14.60
CA LEU A 25 -3.74 2.34 13.44
C LEU A 25 -4.84 3.01 12.61
N PHE A 26 -5.83 2.24 12.16
CA PHE A 26 -6.96 2.72 11.39
C PHE A 26 -8.15 1.77 11.48
N ARG A 27 -9.36 2.32 11.47
CA ARG A 27 -10.58 1.52 11.61
C ARG A 27 -10.91 0.78 10.32
N VAL A 28 -11.08 -0.54 10.42
CA VAL A 28 -11.72 -1.40 9.41
C VAL A 28 -13.02 -1.95 10.00
N ARG A 29 -14.11 -1.93 9.23
CA ARG A 29 -15.40 -2.45 9.71
C ARG A 29 -15.47 -3.96 9.45
N ASP A 30 -16.01 -4.71 10.42
CA ASP A 30 -16.28 -6.15 10.28
C ASP A 30 -17.04 -6.51 9.00
N SER A 31 -18.06 -5.72 8.64
CA SER A 31 -18.83 -5.96 7.42
C SER A 31 -18.00 -5.86 6.14
N GLN A 32 -16.98 -4.98 6.13
CA GLN A 32 -16.07 -4.85 4.99
C GLN A 32 -15.19 -6.09 4.86
N LEU A 33 -14.60 -6.55 5.96
CA LEU A 33 -13.78 -7.77 5.99
C LEU A 33 -14.59 -9.00 5.58
N ASN A 34 -15.81 -9.16 6.12
CA ASN A 34 -16.68 -10.28 5.80
C ASN A 34 -16.96 -10.39 4.29
N GLU A 35 -17.28 -9.27 3.65
CA GLU A 35 -17.57 -9.22 2.22
C GLU A 35 -16.32 -9.38 1.36
N ALA A 36 -15.17 -8.86 1.81
CA ALA A 36 -13.90 -9.07 1.12
C ALA A 36 -13.42 -10.52 1.18
N PHE A 37 -13.50 -11.16 2.35
CA PHE A 37 -13.21 -12.58 2.49
C PHE A 37 -14.14 -13.43 1.65
N ALA A 38 -15.44 -13.11 1.59
CA ALA A 38 -16.36 -13.81 0.72
C ALA A 38 -15.87 -13.79 -0.74
N ARG A 39 -15.46 -12.62 -1.23
CA ARG A 39 -14.91 -12.47 -2.59
C ARG A 39 -13.58 -13.17 -2.78
N GLY A 40 -12.65 -13.07 -1.84
CA GLY A 40 -11.37 -13.77 -1.89
C GLY A 40 -11.53 -15.30 -1.91
N PHE A 41 -12.52 -15.83 -1.20
CA PHE A 41 -12.91 -17.24 -1.28
C PHE A 41 -13.90 -17.51 -2.42
N GLY A 42 -14.02 -16.65 -3.42
CA GLY A 42 -14.77 -16.90 -4.66
C GLY A 42 -16.29 -17.06 -4.50
N VAL A 43 -16.88 -16.57 -3.41
CA VAL A 43 -18.34 -16.51 -3.20
C VAL A 43 -18.82 -15.06 -3.17
N LYS A 44 -20.11 -14.84 -3.44
CA LYS A 44 -20.63 -13.48 -3.67
C LYS A 44 -20.90 -12.68 -2.39
N THR A 45 -21.19 -13.36 -1.28
CA THR A 45 -21.68 -12.74 -0.03
C THR A 45 -21.11 -13.46 1.18
N HIS A 46 -21.08 -12.77 2.33
CA HIS A 46 -20.68 -13.38 3.60
C HIS A 46 -21.56 -14.60 3.98
N ALA A 47 -22.86 -14.55 3.73
CA ALA A 47 -23.74 -15.69 4.00
C ALA A 47 -23.35 -16.93 3.17
N ALA A 48 -22.97 -16.75 1.90
CA ALA A 48 -22.49 -17.83 1.06
C ALA A 48 -21.13 -18.37 1.52
N LEU A 49 -20.27 -17.51 2.08
CA LEU A 49 -19.00 -17.94 2.70
C LEU A 49 -19.25 -18.82 3.91
N ILE A 50 -20.14 -18.42 4.82
CA ILE A 50 -20.51 -19.23 5.98
C ILE A 50 -21.10 -20.57 5.53
N ALA A 51 -21.99 -20.59 4.54
CA ALA A 51 -22.52 -21.83 3.98
C ALA A 51 -21.41 -22.72 3.37
N ALA A 52 -20.38 -22.14 2.75
CA ALA A 52 -19.26 -22.89 2.16
C ALA A 52 -18.31 -23.47 3.22
N LEU A 53 -18.11 -22.75 4.33
CA LEU A 53 -17.35 -23.21 5.49
C LEU A 53 -18.07 -24.31 6.26
N ASP A 54 -19.40 -24.21 6.35
CA ASP A 54 -20.25 -25.20 7.02
C ASP A 54 -20.54 -26.43 6.11
N GLY A 55 -20.00 -26.46 4.88
CA GLY A 55 -20.16 -27.58 3.93
C GLY A 55 -21.54 -27.68 3.28
N HIS A 56 -22.34 -26.61 3.34
CA HIS A 56 -23.71 -26.56 2.83
C HIS A 56 -23.85 -25.79 1.51
N HIS A 57 -22.78 -25.19 1.00
CA HIS A 57 -22.84 -24.42 -0.23
C HIS A 57 -22.80 -25.33 -1.48
N PRO A 58 -23.74 -25.16 -2.43
CA PRO A 58 -23.99 -26.15 -3.49
C PRO A 58 -22.89 -26.27 -4.54
N ARG A 59 -21.93 -25.34 -4.58
CA ARG A 59 -20.90 -25.26 -5.63
C ARG A 59 -19.48 -25.04 -5.12
N LYS A 60 -19.30 -24.90 -3.80
CA LYS A 60 -18.00 -24.55 -3.22
C LYS A 60 -17.94 -25.06 -1.79
N LEU A 61 -16.99 -25.93 -1.54
CA LEU A 61 -16.74 -26.56 -0.24
C LEU A 61 -15.33 -26.17 0.19
N LEU A 62 -15.20 -25.38 1.25
CA LEU A 62 -13.90 -24.88 1.74
C LEU A 62 -13.26 -25.81 2.78
N ASN A 63 -13.99 -26.83 3.19
CA ASN A 63 -13.54 -27.88 4.10
C ASN A 63 -12.79 -29.02 3.40
N GLU A 64 -12.69 -29.00 2.06
CA GLU A 64 -11.92 -29.99 1.30
C GLU A 64 -10.42 -29.65 1.25
N PRO A 65 -9.51 -30.64 1.39
CA PRO A 65 -8.07 -30.42 1.28
C PRO A 65 -7.70 -29.78 -0.06
N GLY A 66 -7.01 -28.63 -0.02
CA GLY A 66 -6.57 -27.90 -1.21
C GLY A 66 -7.56 -26.85 -1.75
N ALA A 67 -8.76 -26.73 -1.17
CA ALA A 67 -9.75 -25.69 -1.51
C ALA A 67 -9.48 -24.31 -0.86
N GLU A 68 -8.37 -24.19 -0.12
CA GLU A 68 -8.11 -23.13 0.87
C GLU A 68 -7.42 -21.88 0.32
N LEU A 69 -7.18 -21.82 -0.99
CA LEU A 69 -6.45 -20.70 -1.58
C LEU A 69 -7.34 -19.46 -1.65
N LEU A 70 -7.11 -18.55 -0.72
CA LEU A 70 -7.66 -17.20 -0.73
C LEU A 70 -7.07 -16.44 -1.92
N ASP A 71 -7.92 -15.95 -2.83
CA ASP A 71 -7.51 -15.04 -3.88
C ASP A 71 -7.30 -13.64 -3.28
N HIS A 72 -6.05 -13.25 -3.04
CA HIS A 72 -5.73 -11.96 -2.44
C HIS A 72 -6.10 -10.80 -3.37
N ALA A 73 -6.03 -10.98 -4.69
CA ALA A 73 -6.43 -9.96 -5.64
C ALA A 73 -7.94 -9.69 -5.59
N ALA A 74 -8.77 -10.75 -5.52
CA ALA A 74 -10.21 -10.61 -5.37
C ALA A 74 -10.60 -10.03 -4.00
N PHE A 75 -9.89 -10.42 -2.93
CA PHE A 75 -10.05 -9.82 -1.60
C PHE A 75 -9.73 -8.32 -1.63
N ALA A 76 -8.56 -7.92 -2.15
CA ALA A 76 -8.11 -6.54 -2.21
C ALA A 76 -9.04 -5.68 -3.06
N ALA A 77 -9.46 -6.17 -4.24
CA ALA A 77 -10.41 -5.47 -5.10
C ALA A 77 -11.72 -5.16 -4.35
N ARG A 78 -12.27 -6.14 -3.63
CA ARG A 78 -13.49 -5.93 -2.84
C ARG A 78 -13.27 -4.98 -1.65
N MET A 79 -12.12 -5.04 -0.99
CA MET A 79 -11.78 -4.07 0.05
C MET A 79 -11.70 -2.64 -0.49
N THR A 80 -11.14 -2.45 -1.69
CA THR A 80 -11.05 -1.13 -2.35
C THR A 80 -12.44 -0.57 -2.65
N GLU A 81 -13.37 -1.40 -3.11
CA GLU A 81 -14.78 -1.00 -3.35
C GLU A 81 -15.49 -0.55 -2.07
N LEU A 82 -15.20 -1.20 -0.94
CA LEU A 82 -15.93 -1.01 0.32
C LEU A 82 -15.31 0.03 1.25
N ALA A 83 -14.03 0.33 1.08
CA ALA A 83 -13.27 1.29 1.87
C ALA A 83 -12.54 2.27 0.94
N ASP A 84 -11.25 2.05 0.72
CA ASP A 84 -10.40 2.81 -0.17
C ASP A 84 -9.16 1.96 -0.52
N ASP A 85 -8.47 2.35 -1.59
CA ASP A 85 -7.29 1.65 -2.12
C ASP A 85 -6.17 1.48 -1.07
N ARG A 86 -5.87 2.51 -0.27
CA ARG A 86 -4.78 2.44 0.72
C ARG A 86 -5.13 1.52 1.88
N THR A 87 -6.38 1.56 2.33
CA THR A 87 -6.87 0.64 3.37
C THR A 87 -6.87 -0.79 2.85
N ALA A 88 -7.28 -1.03 1.61
CA ALA A 88 -7.29 -2.36 0.99
C ALA A 88 -5.88 -2.96 0.88
N GLU A 89 -4.90 -2.19 0.40
CA GLU A 89 -3.51 -2.62 0.32
C GLU A 89 -2.95 -2.92 1.71
N SER A 90 -3.20 -2.04 2.68
CA SER A 90 -2.71 -2.22 4.06
C SER A 90 -3.26 -3.48 4.72
N VAL A 91 -4.56 -3.75 4.56
CA VAL A 91 -5.22 -4.93 5.12
C VAL A 91 -4.75 -6.21 4.42
N THR A 92 -4.54 -6.17 3.11
CA THR A 92 -4.01 -7.33 2.35
C THR A 92 -2.63 -7.73 2.86
N VAL A 93 -1.77 -6.76 3.18
CA VAL A 93 -0.44 -7.05 3.72
C VAL A 93 -0.50 -7.54 5.17
N MET A 94 -1.44 -7.05 5.98
CA MET A 94 -1.68 -7.58 7.33
C MET A 94 -2.21 -9.02 7.33
N LEU A 95 -3.03 -9.36 6.32
CA LEU A 95 -3.51 -10.70 6.05
C LEU A 95 -2.36 -11.66 5.67
N GLU A 96 -1.29 -11.15 5.05
CA GLU A 96 -0.03 -11.89 4.81
C GLU A 96 0.82 -12.06 6.08
N GLY A 97 0.41 -11.50 7.22
CA GLY A 97 1.07 -11.64 8.52
C GLY A 97 1.79 -10.38 9.00
N ALA A 98 1.94 -9.35 8.15
CA ALA A 98 2.64 -8.14 8.52
C ALA A 98 1.98 -7.43 9.71
N ARG A 99 2.80 -6.90 10.62
CA ARG A 99 2.39 -6.09 11.76
C ARG A 99 3.28 -4.86 11.84
N ILE A 100 2.70 -3.76 12.27
CA ILE A 100 3.40 -2.48 12.44
C ILE A 100 3.00 -1.86 13.77
N ASP A 101 4.01 -1.48 14.56
CA ASP A 101 3.84 -0.71 15.79
C ASP A 101 4.36 0.71 15.54
N VAL A 102 3.53 1.72 15.84
CA VAL A 102 3.88 3.13 15.66
C VAL A 102 3.87 3.82 17.01
N LYS A 103 5.07 4.13 17.52
CA LYS A 103 5.28 4.89 18.74
C LYS A 103 5.58 6.34 18.39
N ILE A 104 4.82 7.26 19.00
CA ILE A 104 5.03 8.70 18.87
C ILE A 104 5.19 9.25 20.29
N VAL A 105 6.36 9.81 20.58
CA VAL A 105 6.73 10.26 21.92
C VAL A 105 7.07 11.74 21.88
N LYS A 106 6.40 12.54 22.71
CA LYS A 106 6.65 13.98 22.81
C LYS A 106 8.09 14.20 23.29
N ARG A 107 8.85 15.06 22.59
CA ARG A 107 10.22 15.36 23.01
C ARG A 107 10.22 16.04 24.38
N PRO A 108 11.20 15.76 25.23
CA PRO A 108 11.32 16.42 26.54
C PRO A 108 11.55 17.93 26.36
N PRO A 109 11.18 18.78 27.33
CA PRO A 109 11.29 20.25 27.21
C PRO A 109 12.66 20.74 26.75
N ALA A 110 13.74 20.11 27.20
CA ALA A 110 15.11 20.44 26.80
C ALA A 110 15.38 20.27 25.28
N ARG A 111 14.67 19.36 24.61
CA ARG A 111 14.77 19.10 23.16
C ARG A 111 13.70 19.82 22.33
N GLN A 112 12.74 20.50 22.97
CA GLN A 112 11.74 21.33 22.28
C GLN A 112 12.32 22.66 21.81
N ASN A 113 13.26 23.24 22.58
CA ASN A 113 13.89 24.53 22.31
C ASN A 113 12.87 25.64 21.96
N PRO A 114 11.95 25.97 22.88
CA PRO A 114 10.86 26.92 22.62
C PRO A 114 11.32 28.36 22.36
N GLY A 115 12.59 28.68 22.68
CA GLY A 115 13.19 29.98 22.34
C GLY A 115 13.55 30.12 20.85
N ARG A 116 13.68 29.00 20.13
CA ARG A 116 14.02 28.98 18.69
C ARG A 116 12.85 28.54 17.82
N TYR A 117 11.98 27.68 18.33
CA TYR A 117 10.91 27.07 17.55
C TYR A 117 9.56 27.21 18.24
N LEU A 118 8.51 27.43 17.44
CA LEU A 118 7.14 27.58 17.90
C LEU A 118 6.32 26.28 17.76
N ASP A 119 6.90 25.23 17.20
CA ASP A 119 6.26 23.94 17.03
C ASP A 119 6.48 23.02 18.24
N ILE A 120 5.60 22.03 18.38
CA ILE A 120 5.80 20.93 19.33
C ILE A 120 6.34 19.72 18.56
N ALA A 121 7.52 19.26 18.97
CA ALA A 121 8.21 18.17 18.33
C ALA A 121 8.02 16.83 19.07
N TYR A 122 7.91 15.75 18.31
CA TYR A 122 7.79 14.37 18.76
C TYR A 122 8.81 13.52 18.02
N ASP A 123 9.34 12.50 18.69
CA ASP A 123 10.08 11.41 18.05
C ASP A 123 9.09 10.33 17.60
N VAL A 124 9.25 9.85 16.38
CA VAL A 124 8.40 8.81 15.78
C VAL A 124 9.28 7.61 15.46
N THR A 125 8.87 6.44 15.95
CA THR A 125 9.53 5.17 15.65
C THR A 125 8.50 4.14 15.22
N VAL A 126 8.87 3.36 14.22
CA VAL A 126 8.07 2.29 13.65
C VAL A 126 8.85 1.00 13.72
N GLU A 127 8.20 -0.05 14.22
CA GLU A 127 8.73 -1.41 14.25
C GLU A 127 7.80 -2.33 13.43
N ILE A 128 8.40 -3.13 12.55
CA ILE A 128 7.71 -4.03 11.63
C ILE A 128 8.04 -5.47 12.01
N SER A 129 7.03 -6.35 11.98
CA SER A 129 7.18 -7.78 12.23
C SER A 129 6.22 -8.60 11.37
N GLY A 130 6.40 -9.92 11.35
CA GLY A 130 5.53 -10.82 10.56
C GLY A 130 5.69 -10.69 9.05
N VAL A 131 6.78 -10.07 8.59
CA VAL A 131 7.15 -9.91 7.17
C VAL A 131 8.34 -10.82 6.88
N SER A 132 8.44 -11.36 5.66
CA SER A 132 9.56 -12.21 5.29
C SER A 132 10.89 -11.42 5.27
N PRO A 133 12.04 -12.05 5.61
CA PRO A 133 13.34 -11.38 5.58
C PRO A 133 13.67 -10.76 4.22
N GLU A 134 13.31 -11.43 3.13
CA GLU A 134 13.59 -10.99 1.77
C GLU A 134 12.90 -9.66 1.43
N VAL A 135 11.69 -9.43 1.96
CA VAL A 135 11.00 -8.13 1.80
C VAL A 135 11.77 -7.05 2.55
N LEU A 136 12.26 -7.31 3.77
CA LEU A 136 12.99 -6.33 4.56
C LEU A 136 14.38 -6.01 3.99
N GLU A 137 15.07 -7.03 3.47
CA GLU A 137 16.37 -6.89 2.79
C GLU A 137 16.29 -5.99 1.55
N SER A 138 15.13 -5.99 0.86
CA SER A 138 14.88 -5.07 -0.27
C SER A 138 14.79 -3.59 0.12
N SER A 139 14.81 -3.27 1.42
CA SER A 139 14.69 -1.92 1.95
C SER A 139 13.47 -1.15 1.40
N PRO A 140 12.24 -1.61 1.71
CA PRO A 140 11.04 -1.18 1.00
C PRO A 140 10.81 0.33 1.13
N GLU A 141 10.64 0.98 -0.02
CA GLU A 141 10.52 2.43 -0.14
C GLU A 141 9.06 2.89 -0.05
N PHE A 142 8.82 4.06 0.53
CA PHE A 142 7.51 4.70 0.55
C PHE A 142 7.63 6.23 0.58
N LEU A 143 6.49 6.91 0.42
CA LEU A 143 6.41 8.35 0.51
C LEU A 143 5.87 8.77 1.87
N ILE A 144 6.58 9.68 2.54
CA ILE A 144 6.16 10.26 3.82
C ILE A 144 4.82 10.98 3.62
N PRO A 145 3.79 10.70 4.45
CA PRO A 145 2.52 11.39 4.40
C PRO A 145 2.63 12.90 4.65
N GLU A 146 1.75 13.64 4.00
CA GLU A 146 1.65 15.09 4.07
C GLU A 146 0.32 15.51 4.71
N PHE A 147 0.33 16.57 5.52
CA PHE A 147 -0.84 17.00 6.31
C PHE A 147 -1.08 18.51 6.16
N PHE A 148 -1.97 18.84 5.22
CA PHE A 148 -2.32 20.21 4.86
C PHE A 148 -3.82 20.46 4.99
N LYS A 149 -4.20 21.70 5.27
CA LYS A 149 -5.56 22.19 5.04
C LYS A 149 -5.86 22.31 3.54
N PRO A 150 -7.14 22.41 3.13
CA PRO A 150 -7.51 22.64 1.74
C PRO A 150 -6.90 23.92 1.13
N ASP A 151 -6.62 24.93 1.96
CA ASP A 151 -5.97 26.19 1.56
C ASP A 151 -4.44 26.08 1.38
N GLY A 152 -3.85 24.89 1.61
CA GLY A 152 -2.41 24.66 1.51
C GLY A 152 -1.62 24.94 2.80
N THR A 153 -2.28 25.29 3.90
CA THR A 153 -1.60 25.49 5.20
C THR A 153 -1.14 24.14 5.78
N GLU A 154 0.16 23.99 6.02
CA GLU A 154 0.73 22.79 6.67
C GLU A 154 0.35 22.76 8.16
N LEU A 155 -0.35 21.72 8.59
CA LEU A 155 -0.81 21.59 9.97
C LEU A 155 0.28 21.02 10.88
N TYR A 156 0.98 20.01 10.38
CA TYR A 156 2.06 19.32 11.04
C TYR A 156 2.88 18.55 10.00
N ARG A 157 4.16 18.38 10.29
CA ARG A 157 5.14 17.78 9.39
C ARG A 157 5.72 16.53 9.99
N LEU A 158 5.59 15.41 9.28
CA LEU A 158 6.39 14.21 9.53
C LEU A 158 7.62 14.26 8.64
N ASP A 159 8.81 14.00 9.16
CA ASP A 159 10.07 13.90 8.40
C ASP A 159 10.85 12.67 8.87
N CYS A 160 11.60 12.03 7.97
CA CYS A 160 12.40 10.85 8.34
C CYS A 160 13.80 11.26 8.79
N ASP A 161 14.45 10.35 9.52
CA ASP A 161 15.87 10.46 9.80
C ASP A 161 16.70 10.46 8.52
N TRP A 162 17.82 11.19 8.52
CA TRP A 162 18.62 11.45 7.33
C TRP A 162 19.08 10.17 6.62
N SER A 163 19.39 9.11 7.39
CA SER A 163 19.89 7.83 6.89
C SER A 163 18.81 7.00 6.17
N LEU A 164 17.53 7.33 6.36
CA LEU A 164 16.40 6.65 5.74
C LEU A 164 15.91 7.35 4.47
N ARG A 165 16.49 8.51 4.12
CA ARG A 165 16.15 9.25 2.91
C ARG A 165 16.62 8.53 1.65
N VAL A 166 15.77 8.54 0.63
CA VAL A 166 16.07 7.95 -0.69
C VAL A 166 16.13 9.06 -1.73
N ALA A 167 17.35 9.47 -2.11
CA ALA A 167 17.54 10.40 -3.20
C ALA A 167 17.62 9.63 -4.53
N SER A 168 16.76 9.96 -5.48
CA SER A 168 16.78 9.41 -6.84
C SER A 168 16.43 10.49 -7.86
N GLU A 169 16.57 10.18 -9.16
CA GLU A 169 16.18 11.09 -10.24
C GLU A 169 14.67 11.38 -10.25
N TYR A 170 13.87 10.45 -9.70
CA TYR A 170 12.41 10.55 -9.57
C TYR A 170 11.98 10.98 -8.16
N ALA A 171 12.83 11.73 -7.46
CA ALA A 171 12.54 12.25 -6.13
C ALA A 171 11.22 13.04 -6.10
N VAL A 172 10.41 12.74 -5.08
CA VAL A 172 9.20 13.47 -4.73
C VAL A 172 9.56 14.43 -3.61
N THR A 173 9.23 15.70 -3.80
CA THR A 173 9.43 16.74 -2.78
C THR A 173 8.09 17.18 -2.23
N ARG A 174 8.12 17.79 -1.05
CA ARG A 174 6.96 18.47 -0.47
C ARG A 174 6.36 19.50 -1.44
N LYS A 175 5.04 19.71 -1.33
CA LYS A 175 4.29 20.64 -2.21
C LYS A 175 4.68 22.11 -2.08
N LYS A 176 5.19 22.53 -0.92
CA LYS A 176 5.64 23.91 -0.70
C LYS A 176 7.04 24.09 -1.32
N GLU A 177 7.26 25.18 -2.06
CA GLU A 177 8.55 25.47 -2.69
C GLU A 177 9.69 25.41 -1.65
N GLY A 178 10.60 24.45 -1.85
CA GLY A 178 11.82 24.28 -1.06
C GLY A 178 11.78 23.24 0.07
N GLN A 179 12.53 22.16 -0.15
CA GLN A 179 13.39 21.50 0.85
C GLN A 179 12.82 20.41 1.79
N GLY A 180 12.02 19.48 1.28
CA GLY A 180 11.84 18.20 1.95
C GLY A 180 11.65 17.06 0.96
N LEU A 181 12.60 16.13 0.92
CA LEU A 181 12.46 14.86 0.21
C LEU A 181 11.42 14.00 0.94
N LEU A 182 10.44 13.45 0.21
CA LEU A 182 9.41 12.57 0.77
C LEU A 182 9.74 11.09 0.61
N ASN A 183 10.63 10.74 -0.31
CA ASN A 183 11.08 9.37 -0.49
C ASN A 183 11.91 8.91 0.71
N THR A 184 11.47 7.81 1.32
CA THR A 184 12.13 7.18 2.45
C THR A 184 12.05 5.67 2.31
N LYS A 185 12.86 4.95 3.09
CA LYS A 185 12.85 3.48 3.14
C LYS A 185 12.76 2.96 4.56
N VAL A 186 12.27 1.73 4.69
CA VAL A 186 12.43 0.91 5.89
C VAL A 186 13.78 0.20 5.82
N VAL A 187 14.47 0.10 6.95
CA VAL A 187 15.74 -0.65 7.07
C VAL A 187 15.61 -1.58 8.28
N ASP A 188 15.91 -2.87 8.09
CA ASP A 188 15.89 -3.90 9.14
C ASP A 188 14.58 -3.92 9.96
N GLY A 189 13.45 -3.76 9.28
CA GLY A 189 12.12 -3.73 9.90
C GLY A 189 11.87 -2.49 10.77
N ARG A 190 12.66 -1.44 10.62
CA ARG A 190 12.55 -0.20 11.39
C ARG A 190 12.43 1.02 10.48
N TRP A 191 11.69 2.01 10.97
CA TRP A 191 11.70 3.37 10.41
C TRP A 191 11.61 4.38 11.55
N SER A 192 12.28 5.52 11.41
CA SER A 192 12.30 6.56 12.44
C SER A 192 12.33 7.96 11.84
N GLY A 193 11.86 8.92 12.62
CA GLY A 193 11.77 10.30 12.21
C GLY A 193 11.25 11.23 13.28
N GLY A 194 10.92 12.46 12.87
CA GLY A 194 10.34 13.50 13.72
C GLY A 194 8.98 13.95 13.22
N LEU A 195 8.08 14.24 14.16
CA LEU A 195 6.82 14.94 13.90
C LEU A 195 6.89 16.33 14.52
N TYR A 196 6.52 17.36 13.75
CA TYR A 196 6.57 18.77 14.13
C TYR A 196 5.18 19.37 13.97
N VAL A 197 4.55 19.78 15.07
CA VAL A 197 3.16 20.25 15.09
C VAL A 197 3.10 21.77 15.07
N TYR A 198 2.65 22.35 13.95
CA TYR A 198 2.60 23.81 13.73
C TYR A 198 1.27 24.44 14.11
N SER A 199 0.16 23.71 13.91
CA SER A 199 -1.18 24.22 14.19
C SER A 199 -1.41 24.39 15.69
N LEU A 200 -1.74 25.61 16.13
CA LEU A 200 -2.06 25.93 17.53
C LEU A 200 -3.20 25.05 18.08
N GLU A 201 -4.21 24.73 17.26
CA GLU A 201 -5.30 23.82 17.63
C GLU A 201 -4.76 22.43 18.04
N HIS A 202 -3.83 21.89 17.24
CA HIS A 202 -3.23 20.58 17.50
C HIS A 202 -2.12 20.62 18.55
N GLN A 203 -1.59 21.80 18.88
CA GLN A 203 -0.67 21.96 20.01
C GLN A 203 -1.43 21.94 21.35
N GLY A 204 -2.67 22.45 21.38
CA GLY A 204 -3.55 22.41 22.55
C GLY A 204 -4.12 21.02 22.83
N ASP A 205 -4.52 20.28 21.79
CA ASP A 205 -4.89 18.86 21.86
C ASP A 205 -4.31 18.10 20.67
N ASP A 206 -3.26 17.32 20.94
CA ASP A 206 -2.52 16.56 19.93
C ASP A 206 -3.18 15.22 19.58
N SER A 207 -4.20 14.77 20.33
CA SER A 207 -4.80 13.43 20.22
C SER A 207 -5.29 13.12 18.81
N ARG A 208 -5.86 14.11 18.11
CA ARG A 208 -6.32 13.95 16.72
C ARG A 208 -5.16 13.94 15.74
N CYS A 209 -4.16 14.78 15.95
CA CYS A 209 -2.94 14.83 15.13
C CYS A 209 -2.20 13.49 15.21
N LEU A 210 -1.90 13.01 16.42
CA LEU A 210 -1.16 11.77 16.64
C LEU A 210 -1.87 10.56 16.02
N ARG A 211 -3.20 10.43 16.21
CA ARG A 211 -3.99 9.37 15.55
C ARG A 211 -3.94 9.45 14.03
N SER A 212 -4.03 10.66 13.47
CA SER A 212 -3.97 10.87 12.02
C SER A 212 -2.59 10.51 11.45
N VAL A 213 -1.52 10.85 12.18
CA VAL A 213 -0.14 10.50 11.80
C VAL A 213 0.06 8.99 11.84
N LYS A 214 -0.33 8.32 12.93
CA LYS A 214 -0.26 6.84 13.03
C LYS A 214 -0.97 6.17 11.86
N ALA A 215 -2.21 6.58 11.60
CA ALA A 215 -3.05 6.02 10.54
C ALA A 215 -2.44 6.22 9.15
N ALA A 216 -1.95 7.42 8.86
CA ALA A 216 -1.39 7.74 7.56
C ALA A 216 -0.02 7.08 7.34
N LEU A 217 0.82 7.00 8.39
CA LEU A 217 2.11 6.35 8.31
C LEU A 217 1.97 4.84 8.12
N ALA A 218 1.07 4.20 8.86
CA ALA A 218 0.76 2.78 8.66
C ALA A 218 0.28 2.51 7.23
N ARG A 219 -0.63 3.33 6.69
CA ARG A 219 -1.12 3.21 5.31
C ARG A 219 -0.08 3.54 4.24
N ALA A 220 1.01 4.20 4.58
CA ALA A 220 2.11 4.46 3.66
C ALA A 220 3.15 3.33 3.67
N ILE A 221 3.42 2.76 4.85
CA ILE A 221 4.42 1.71 5.04
C ILE A 221 3.86 0.34 4.66
N LEU A 222 2.67 -0.05 5.13
CA LEU A 222 2.14 -1.41 4.93
C LEU A 222 2.10 -1.82 3.46
N PRO A 223 1.61 -1.01 2.51
CA PRO A 223 1.63 -1.38 1.08
C PRO A 223 3.04 -1.61 0.53
N ALA A 224 4.06 -1.00 1.12
CA ALA A 224 5.46 -1.21 0.72
C ALA A 224 6.02 -2.56 1.15
N LEU A 225 5.37 -3.22 2.12
CA LEU A 225 5.79 -4.51 2.70
C LEU A 225 5.12 -5.72 2.02
N THR A 226 4.38 -5.51 0.93
CA THR A 226 3.71 -6.61 0.22
C THR A 226 4.71 -7.61 -0.34
N SER A 227 4.44 -8.90 -0.15
CA SER A 227 5.22 -9.97 -0.77
C SER A 227 4.79 -10.28 -2.22
N ARG A 228 3.70 -9.63 -2.67
CA ARG A 228 3.03 -9.82 -3.96
C ARG A 228 3.28 -8.63 -4.88
N VAL A 229 2.26 -8.12 -5.57
CA VAL A 229 2.41 -6.99 -6.50
C VAL A 229 2.15 -5.68 -5.78
N ARG A 230 2.99 -4.68 -6.03
CA ARG A 230 2.75 -3.29 -5.62
C ARG A 230 2.75 -2.40 -6.86
N CYS A 231 1.79 -1.49 -6.95
CA CYS A 231 1.81 -0.42 -7.96
C CYS A 231 1.80 0.94 -7.25
N SER A 232 2.85 1.72 -7.48
CA SER A 232 2.97 3.10 -6.98
C SER A 232 2.88 4.05 -8.18
N ILE A 233 1.91 4.96 -8.14
CA ILE A 233 1.82 6.07 -9.09
C ILE A 233 2.00 7.36 -8.31
N PHE A 234 3.01 8.14 -8.68
CA PHE A 234 3.40 9.36 -7.97
C PHE A 234 3.89 10.42 -8.96
N GLN A 235 3.97 11.66 -8.51
CA GLN A 235 4.48 12.76 -9.31
C GLN A 235 5.85 13.20 -8.80
N PRO A 236 6.94 12.89 -9.53
CA PRO A 236 8.26 13.44 -9.23
C PRO A 236 8.25 14.96 -9.25
N HIS A 237 9.12 15.59 -8.46
CA HIS A 237 9.22 17.05 -8.36
C HIS A 237 9.40 17.75 -9.72
N ARG A 238 10.17 17.13 -10.62
CA ARG A 238 10.48 17.71 -11.94
C ARG A 238 9.36 17.51 -12.97
N TYR A 239 8.33 16.74 -12.64
CA TYR A 239 7.24 16.45 -13.57
C TYR A 239 6.24 17.59 -13.58
N GLN A 240 5.72 17.89 -14.77
CA GLN A 240 4.62 18.84 -14.92
C GLN A 240 3.31 18.24 -14.39
N TYR A 241 2.35 19.11 -14.06
CA TYR A 241 1.01 18.68 -13.70
C TYR A 241 0.37 17.83 -14.81
N GLY A 242 -0.12 16.65 -14.47
CA GLY A 242 -0.66 15.67 -15.43
C GLY A 242 0.35 14.67 -16.00
N ALA A 243 1.62 14.76 -15.58
CA ALA A 243 2.64 13.73 -15.80
C ALA A 243 2.89 12.96 -14.50
N TRP A 244 2.87 11.64 -14.58
CA TRP A 244 2.97 10.75 -13.43
C TRP A 244 3.99 9.65 -13.71
N ARG A 245 4.75 9.28 -12.69
CA ARG A 245 5.65 8.12 -12.72
C ARG A 245 4.91 6.91 -12.17
N VAL A 246 5.02 5.78 -12.86
CA VAL A 246 4.52 4.48 -12.43
C VAL A 246 5.70 3.58 -12.11
N ARG A 247 5.66 2.97 -10.93
CA ARG A 247 6.54 1.87 -10.52
C ARG A 247 5.67 0.69 -10.13
N ILE A 248 5.86 -0.45 -10.77
CA ILE A 248 5.28 -1.71 -10.34
C ILE A 248 6.42 -2.61 -9.86
N THR A 249 6.26 -3.19 -8.68
CA THR A 249 7.22 -4.16 -8.13
C THR A 249 6.53 -5.47 -7.88
N ILE A 250 7.18 -6.58 -8.21
CA ILE A 250 6.78 -7.93 -7.78
C ILE A 250 7.66 -8.35 -6.61
N GLY A 251 7.03 -8.74 -5.52
CA GLY A 251 7.68 -9.09 -4.27
C GLY A 251 8.25 -10.51 -4.27
N PRO A 252 8.94 -10.90 -3.18
CA PRO A 252 9.70 -12.14 -3.11
C PRO A 252 8.89 -13.42 -3.35
N ALA A 253 7.59 -13.43 -2.98
CA ALA A 253 6.75 -14.61 -3.20
C ALA A 253 6.56 -14.89 -4.70
N ILE A 254 6.36 -13.83 -5.50
CA ILE A 254 6.21 -13.93 -6.95
C ILE A 254 7.57 -14.20 -7.61
N GLN A 255 8.63 -13.52 -7.19
CA GLN A 255 9.97 -13.74 -7.75
C GLN A 255 10.42 -15.20 -7.55
N LYS A 256 10.18 -15.76 -6.36
CA LYS A 256 10.46 -17.17 -6.06
C LYS A 256 9.63 -18.12 -6.92
N PHE A 257 8.36 -17.80 -7.16
CA PHE A 257 7.49 -18.57 -8.06
C PHE A 257 8.01 -18.57 -9.50
N LEU A 258 8.41 -17.40 -10.02
CA LEU A 258 8.89 -17.26 -11.39
C LEU A 258 10.24 -17.96 -11.61
N GLY A 259 11.08 -18.08 -10.57
CA GLY A 259 12.35 -18.80 -10.65
C GLY A 259 13.30 -18.23 -11.72
N GLY A 260 13.26 -16.92 -11.96
CA GLY A 260 14.02 -16.25 -13.01
C GLY A 260 13.32 -16.21 -14.38
N SER A 261 12.13 -16.81 -14.53
CA SER A 261 11.34 -16.67 -15.75
C SER A 261 10.83 -15.22 -15.89
N PRO A 262 10.88 -14.63 -17.11
CA PRO A 262 10.39 -13.27 -17.31
C PRO A 262 8.87 -13.22 -17.13
N LEU A 263 8.39 -12.18 -16.43
CA LEU A 263 6.97 -11.85 -16.38
C LEU A 263 6.68 -10.74 -17.37
N VAL A 264 5.82 -11.04 -18.35
CA VAL A 264 5.33 -10.08 -19.33
C VAL A 264 3.83 -9.85 -19.18
N PHE A 265 3.38 -8.61 -19.37
CA PHE A 265 1.97 -8.26 -19.28
C PHE A 265 1.57 -7.26 -20.37
N ALA A 266 0.32 -7.35 -20.82
CA ALA A 266 -0.24 -6.39 -21.76
C ALA A 266 -0.66 -5.12 -21.00
N LEU A 267 -0.36 -3.94 -21.55
CA LEU A 267 -0.86 -2.70 -21.00
C LEU A 267 -2.39 -2.61 -21.17
N PRO A 268 -3.11 -2.14 -20.15
CA PRO A 268 -4.54 -1.90 -20.28
C PRO A 268 -4.83 -0.74 -21.23
N VAL A 269 -5.98 -0.79 -21.89
CA VAL A 269 -6.49 0.36 -22.65
C VAL A 269 -7.04 1.39 -21.68
N LEU A 270 -6.44 2.58 -21.65
CA LEU A 270 -6.79 3.65 -20.73
C LEU A 270 -7.31 4.88 -21.51
N PRO A 271 -8.62 5.18 -21.48
CA PRO A 271 -9.17 6.33 -22.18
C PRO A 271 -8.47 7.63 -21.77
N LYS A 272 -8.01 8.41 -22.75
CA LYS A 272 -7.35 9.72 -22.54
C LYS A 272 -6.09 9.67 -21.67
N ARG A 273 -5.46 8.52 -21.53
CA ARG A 273 -4.15 8.36 -20.89
C ARG A 273 -3.17 7.77 -21.90
N ASN A 274 -1.94 8.26 -21.87
CA ASN A 274 -0.84 7.72 -22.63
C ASN A 274 0.17 7.10 -21.67
N VAL A 275 0.51 5.84 -21.86
CA VAL A 275 1.52 5.13 -21.07
C VAL A 275 2.79 5.05 -21.92
N VAL A 276 3.88 5.62 -21.43
CA VAL A 276 5.20 5.56 -22.08
C VAL A 276 6.08 4.66 -21.22
N ILE A 277 6.34 3.45 -21.71
CA ILE A 277 7.17 2.46 -21.02
C ILE A 277 8.63 2.94 -21.04
N GLU A 278 9.34 2.82 -19.93
CA GLU A 278 10.76 3.14 -19.88
C GLU A 278 11.57 2.16 -20.74
N LYS A 279 12.63 2.67 -21.38
CA LYS A 279 13.52 1.86 -22.20
C LYS A 279 14.09 0.70 -21.37
N GLY A 280 13.98 -0.52 -21.89
CA GLY A 280 14.39 -1.75 -21.20
C GLY A 280 13.22 -2.53 -20.61
N TYR A 281 12.15 -1.86 -20.20
CA TYR A 281 10.96 -2.50 -19.61
C TYR A 281 9.86 -2.82 -20.65
N MET A 282 10.18 -2.67 -21.93
CA MET A 282 9.27 -2.91 -23.06
C MET A 282 9.72 -4.14 -23.84
N ARG A 283 8.83 -5.14 -23.94
CA ARG A 283 9.03 -6.32 -24.79
C ARG A 283 8.59 -6.05 -26.23
N ASP A 284 7.45 -5.40 -26.38
CA ASP A 284 6.77 -5.08 -27.64
C ASP A 284 5.85 -3.87 -27.45
N ILE A 285 5.21 -3.39 -28.52
CA ILE A 285 4.19 -2.34 -28.50
C ILE A 285 3.09 -2.75 -27.51
N ASN A 286 2.88 -1.92 -26.49
CA ASN A 286 1.91 -2.14 -25.40
C ASN A 286 2.16 -3.40 -24.55
N VAL A 287 3.38 -3.95 -24.52
CA VAL A 287 3.73 -5.10 -23.69
C VAL A 287 4.91 -4.75 -22.77
N GLY A 288 4.65 -4.76 -21.46
CA GLY A 288 5.66 -4.57 -20.43
C GLY A 288 6.36 -5.87 -20.06
N GLU A 289 7.65 -5.79 -19.73
CA GLU A 289 8.49 -6.88 -19.20
C GLU A 289 9.12 -6.42 -17.88
N PHE A 290 8.95 -7.22 -16.83
CA PHE A 290 9.61 -6.97 -15.55
C PHE A 290 11.09 -7.32 -15.65
N LEU A 291 11.95 -6.43 -15.16
CA LEU A 291 13.39 -6.66 -15.00
C LEU A 291 13.71 -6.67 -13.51
N ASP A 292 14.32 -7.76 -13.02
CA ASP A 292 14.71 -7.94 -11.62
C ASP A 292 13.59 -7.63 -10.61
N GLY A 293 12.34 -7.84 -11.02
CA GLY A 293 11.16 -7.62 -10.21
C GLY A 293 10.59 -6.20 -10.24
N ASP A 294 11.18 -5.27 -10.98
CA ASP A 294 10.66 -3.93 -11.19
C ASP A 294 10.11 -3.72 -12.61
N TRP A 295 9.17 -2.80 -12.75
CA TRP A 295 8.70 -2.28 -14.02
C TRP A 295 8.37 -0.79 -13.89
N TYR A 296 8.80 0.00 -14.88
CA TYR A 296 8.64 1.45 -14.86
C TYR A 296 8.03 2.00 -16.15
N ALA A 297 7.20 3.02 -15.97
CA ALA A 297 6.62 3.81 -17.07
C ALA A 297 6.23 5.20 -16.59
N ASP A 298 5.96 6.08 -17.53
CA ASP A 298 5.30 7.35 -17.27
C ASP A 298 3.88 7.35 -17.83
N VAL A 299 2.98 8.04 -17.14
CA VAL A 299 1.59 8.24 -17.55
C VAL A 299 1.32 9.72 -17.75
N TYR A 300 0.82 10.06 -18.92
CA TYR A 300 0.45 11.41 -19.31
C TYR A 300 -1.04 11.50 -19.60
N SER A 301 -1.65 12.63 -19.25
CA SER A 301 -2.95 13.01 -19.85
C SER A 301 -2.80 13.21 -21.36
N ASN A 302 -3.76 12.71 -22.14
CA ASN A 302 -3.72 12.76 -23.60
C ASN A 302 -4.96 13.45 -24.20
N GLY A 303 -4.75 14.61 -24.84
CA GLY A 303 -5.79 15.36 -25.54
C GLY A 303 -6.87 15.95 -24.64
N ILE A 304 -6.62 16.03 -23.32
CA ILE A 304 -7.50 16.63 -22.31
C ILE A 304 -6.67 17.12 -21.12
N ALA A 305 -7.13 18.17 -20.43
CA ALA A 305 -6.50 18.62 -19.18
C ALA A 305 -6.65 17.56 -18.07
N GLU A 306 -5.66 17.46 -17.18
CA GLU A 306 -5.63 16.46 -16.10
C GLU A 306 -6.89 16.50 -15.22
N ASP A 307 -7.32 17.69 -14.81
CA ASP A 307 -8.52 17.88 -13.97
C ASP A 307 -9.83 17.45 -14.65
N LYS A 308 -9.81 17.31 -15.98
CA LYS A 308 -10.96 16.89 -16.80
C LYS A 308 -10.83 15.46 -17.30
N ASN A 309 -9.74 14.76 -16.95
CA ASN A 309 -9.50 13.42 -17.46
C ASN A 309 -10.52 12.44 -16.85
N PRO A 310 -11.32 11.73 -17.67
CA PRO A 310 -12.32 10.78 -17.16
C PRO A 310 -11.69 9.57 -16.47
N THR A 311 -10.41 9.28 -16.76
CA THR A 311 -9.66 8.19 -16.15
C THR A 311 -8.77 8.75 -15.06
N SER A 312 -9.19 8.59 -13.80
CA SER A 312 -8.40 8.98 -12.62
C SER A 312 -7.13 8.12 -12.47
N ILE A 313 -6.14 8.63 -11.75
CA ILE A 313 -4.90 7.89 -11.44
C ILE A 313 -5.19 6.61 -10.62
N ALA A 314 -6.21 6.63 -9.77
CA ALA A 314 -6.66 5.43 -9.07
C ALA A 314 -7.17 4.34 -10.03
N GLN A 315 -7.91 4.72 -11.08
CA GLN A 315 -8.35 3.79 -12.13
C GLN A 315 -7.18 3.26 -12.97
N VAL A 316 -6.19 4.12 -13.27
CA VAL A 316 -4.94 3.68 -13.94
C VAL A 316 -4.22 2.62 -13.11
N LYS A 317 -4.02 2.87 -11.82
CA LYS A 317 -3.40 1.92 -10.88
C LYS A 317 -4.16 0.59 -10.86
N ALA A 318 -5.48 0.62 -10.70
CA ALA A 318 -6.31 -0.58 -10.65
C ALA A 318 -6.22 -1.40 -11.96
N ALA A 319 -6.25 -0.74 -13.12
CA ALA A 319 -6.15 -1.40 -14.42
C ALA A 319 -4.78 -2.05 -14.66
N LEU A 320 -3.70 -1.39 -14.24
CA LEU A 320 -2.34 -1.94 -14.30
C LEU A 320 -2.19 -3.16 -13.40
N LEU A 321 -2.62 -3.06 -12.14
CA LEU A 321 -2.61 -4.18 -11.20
C LEU A 321 -3.43 -5.37 -11.72
N LEU A 322 -4.61 -5.12 -12.29
CA LEU A 322 -5.43 -6.16 -12.91
C LEU A 322 -4.67 -6.86 -14.04
N SER A 323 -4.00 -6.10 -14.91
CA SER A 323 -3.26 -6.65 -16.06
C SER A 323 -2.08 -7.52 -15.61
N VAL A 324 -1.35 -7.10 -14.58
CA VAL A 324 -0.26 -7.88 -13.99
C VAL A 324 -0.79 -9.13 -13.30
N ASN A 325 -1.86 -9.03 -12.51
CA ASN A 325 -2.48 -10.18 -11.86
C ASN A 325 -3.01 -11.21 -12.88
N GLN A 326 -3.58 -10.76 -14.01
CA GLN A 326 -3.98 -11.66 -15.10
C GLN A 326 -2.78 -12.35 -15.77
N ALA A 327 -1.63 -11.68 -15.88
CA ALA A 327 -0.40 -12.31 -16.36
C ALA A 327 0.10 -13.38 -15.38
N LEU A 328 0.08 -13.09 -14.08
CA LEU A 328 0.44 -14.03 -13.01
C LEU A 328 -0.49 -15.25 -12.97
N GLN A 329 -1.80 -15.04 -13.08
CA GLN A 329 -2.77 -16.13 -13.16
C GLN A 329 -2.53 -17.03 -14.38
N ARG A 330 -2.23 -16.45 -15.55
CA ARG A 330 -1.87 -17.22 -16.75
C ARG A 330 -0.56 -17.99 -16.59
N ALA A 331 0.38 -17.46 -15.82
CA ALA A 331 1.62 -18.15 -15.47
C ALA A 331 1.40 -19.27 -14.43
N GLY A 332 0.22 -19.35 -13.80
CA GLY A 332 -0.11 -20.35 -12.79
C GLY A 332 0.13 -19.91 -11.35
N PHE A 333 0.42 -18.63 -11.10
CA PHE A 333 0.51 -18.11 -9.74
C PHE A 333 -0.91 -17.93 -9.18
N ALA A 334 -1.24 -18.68 -8.13
CA ALA A 334 -2.49 -18.50 -7.41
C ALA A 334 -2.50 -17.13 -6.70
N GLY A 335 -3.58 -16.38 -6.93
CA GLY A 335 -3.78 -15.01 -6.47
C GLY A 335 -3.63 -14.79 -4.98
#